data_AF-A0A2S6ZDJ8-F1
#
_entry.id   AF-A0A2S6ZDJ8-F1
#
_cell.length_a   1.000
_cell.length_b   1.000
_cell.length_c   1.000
_cell.angle_alpha   90.00
_cell.angle_beta   90.00
_cell.angle_gamma   90.00
#
_symmetry.space_group_name_H-M   'P 1'
#
loop_
_entity.id
_entity.type
_entity.pdbx_description
1 polymer ?
#
loop_
_entity_poly.entity_id
_entity_poly.type
_entity_poly.pdbx_seq_one_letter_code
_entity_poly.pdbx_strand_id
1 'polypeptide(L)'
;MSIPASRVPLPQAHASPLRFVTAASLFDGHDAAINIMRRLIQAQGAEVIHLGHNRSVEDVVRAALQEDADAIALSSYQGGHVEYFKYMVDMLRERGAGHVRVFGGGGGTISPEEIAELQAYGVERIYHPNDGMKMGLLEMIEDVVARAALGRDSGLGTRDPERAGAPLPHIDDEIGIGRVLSALEDGVFSEAELALLRKQWQSGLPGTSESRVPGPESRERRAAPVIGLTGTGGAGKSSVTDELLNRFLAGFPQMRIAVVSVDPSRRRTGGALLGDRIRMNALRSPRAYMRSMATRRQHAATNRVLKDCIAFLKGIGYDLVIVETAGIGQSDSEIVDLVDLPVYVMTSDYGAPSQLEKIDMLDFAELVVLNKYDRRGAEDALRDVRKQWRRNRAAFQLEDEAVPVYPAIASQFNDPGVSWMFVNLCRLLRDKLGLEATHPAAAADPGTLRCDFRPHLDTVLKEPRAAVLIPGARVRYLAEIAEQGRALNAGIERQAEAADRAQSLWRSLRELDDPPLPRQLELYAADELLQPAVRSAVAPGAAAADATLGWSEQLPLILRQSYKAQQDNDDAIVFR
;
A
#
# COMPACT_ATOMS: atom_id res chain seq x y z
N MET A 1 5.48 20.17 -14.75
CA MET A 1 6.68 20.62 -15.47
C MET A 1 7.35 19.40 -16.09
N SER A 2 7.35 19.33 -17.42
CA SER A 2 7.98 18.26 -18.20
C SER A 2 9.50 18.41 -18.21
N ILE A 3 10.20 17.37 -17.75
CA ILE A 3 11.67 17.33 -17.64
C ILE A 3 12.28 17.08 -19.03
N PRO A 4 13.29 17.87 -19.48
CA PRO A 4 14.04 17.58 -20.70
C PRO A 4 14.88 16.32 -20.52
N ALA A 5 14.89 15.47 -21.54
CA ALA A 5 15.46 14.11 -21.50
C ALA A 5 17.00 14.01 -21.56
N SER A 6 17.75 15.09 -21.37
CA SER A 6 19.14 15.17 -21.83
C SER A 6 20.25 14.76 -20.83
N ARG A 7 19.92 14.29 -19.62
CA ARG A 7 20.93 13.86 -18.63
C ARG A 7 20.54 12.64 -17.81
N VAL A 8 19.96 11.61 -18.44
CA VAL A 8 19.93 10.29 -17.80
C VAL A 8 21.18 9.56 -18.28
N PRO A 9 22.13 9.21 -17.38
CA PRO A 9 23.25 8.36 -17.76
C PRO A 9 22.71 7.09 -18.42
N LEU A 10 23.26 6.71 -19.58
CA LEU A 10 22.93 5.43 -20.18
C LEU A 10 23.29 4.34 -19.17
N PRO A 11 22.36 3.43 -18.81
CA PRO A 11 22.68 2.33 -17.90
C PRO A 11 23.85 1.54 -18.49
N GLN A 12 24.91 1.35 -17.71
CA GLN A 12 25.99 0.44 -18.08
C GLN A 12 25.36 -0.92 -18.36
N ALA A 13 25.51 -1.40 -19.60
CA ALA A 13 24.72 -2.51 -20.15
C ALA A 13 24.98 -3.89 -19.51
N HIS A 14 25.83 -3.96 -18.48
CA HIS A 14 26.33 -5.23 -17.93
C HIS A 14 26.33 -5.32 -16.39
N ALA A 15 25.82 -4.32 -15.65
CA ALA A 15 25.74 -4.38 -14.20
C ALA A 15 24.27 -4.40 -13.72
N SER A 16 23.97 -5.26 -12.75
CA SER A 16 22.65 -5.30 -12.11
C SER A 16 22.35 -3.98 -11.39
N PRO A 17 21.08 -3.59 -11.24
CA PRO A 17 20.73 -2.35 -10.56
C PRO A 17 21.30 -2.25 -9.14
N LEU A 18 21.65 -1.05 -8.69
CA LEU A 18 21.96 -0.79 -7.28
C LEU A 18 20.70 -0.96 -6.44
N ARG A 19 20.86 -1.53 -5.25
CA ARG A 19 19.79 -1.80 -4.28
C ARG A 19 19.99 -0.91 -3.07
N PHE A 20 18.97 -0.10 -2.77
CA PHE A 20 18.97 0.84 -1.65
C PHE A 20 17.89 0.47 -0.64
N VAL A 21 18.24 0.42 0.64
CA VAL A 21 17.26 0.45 1.73
C VAL A 21 17.04 1.90 2.16
N THR A 22 15.79 2.35 2.21
CA THR A 22 15.44 3.71 2.61
C THR A 22 14.46 3.73 3.77
N ALA A 23 14.74 4.54 4.80
CA ALA A 23 13.85 4.67 5.97
C ALA A 23 13.99 6.03 6.66
N ALA A 24 13.04 6.38 7.52
CA ALA A 24 13.20 7.38 8.57
C ALA A 24 13.60 6.69 9.90
N SER A 25 14.38 7.36 10.74
CA SER A 25 14.91 6.82 12.00
C SER A 25 13.82 6.48 13.03
N LEU A 26 14.24 5.88 14.15
CA LEU A 26 13.34 5.42 15.21
C LEU A 26 12.62 6.61 15.85
N PHE A 27 11.31 6.47 16.05
CA PHE A 27 10.42 7.54 16.52
C PHE A 27 10.40 8.80 15.65
N ASP A 28 10.93 8.73 14.43
CA ASP A 28 10.82 9.81 13.47
C ASP A 28 9.66 9.57 12.50
N GLY A 29 8.71 10.51 12.48
CA GLY A 29 7.60 10.55 11.53
C GLY A 29 7.87 11.39 10.28
N HIS A 30 9.02 12.05 10.17
CA HIS A 30 9.34 12.96 9.07
C HIS A 30 9.79 12.19 7.82
N ASP A 31 8.82 11.61 7.11
CA ASP A 31 9.09 10.81 5.92
C ASP A 31 9.14 11.63 4.61
N ALA A 32 8.80 12.92 4.66
CA ALA A 32 8.69 13.78 3.48
C ALA A 32 10.01 13.86 2.70
N ALA A 33 11.13 14.07 3.42
CA ALA A 33 12.46 14.17 2.80
C ALA A 33 12.89 12.85 2.17
N ILE A 34 12.83 11.74 2.92
CA ILE A 34 13.24 10.42 2.41
C ILE A 34 12.34 9.95 1.26
N ASN A 35 11.05 10.33 1.25
CA ASN A 35 10.15 10.07 0.14
C ASN A 35 10.57 10.79 -1.16
N ILE A 36 11.13 11.99 -1.07
CA ILE A 36 11.70 12.70 -2.23
C ILE A 36 13.00 12.00 -2.65
N MET A 37 13.91 11.74 -1.72
CA MET A 37 15.20 11.11 -2.02
C MET A 37 15.03 9.75 -2.70
N ARG A 38 14.18 8.86 -2.17
CA ARG A 38 13.95 7.54 -2.77
C ARG A 38 13.38 7.61 -4.19
N ARG A 39 12.55 8.62 -4.50
CA ARG A 39 12.01 8.83 -5.85
C ARG A 39 13.10 9.22 -6.83
N LEU A 40 14.06 10.04 -6.39
CA LEU A 40 15.20 10.44 -7.19
C LEU A 40 16.19 9.29 -7.37
N ILE A 41 16.48 8.51 -6.31
CA ILE A 41 17.31 7.30 -6.38
C ILE A 41 16.71 6.29 -7.36
N GLN A 42 15.39 6.03 -7.27
CA GLN A 42 14.68 5.18 -8.24
C GLN A 42 14.76 5.73 -9.67
N ALA A 43 14.72 7.06 -9.82
CA ALA A 43 14.81 7.70 -11.14
C ALA A 43 16.19 7.53 -11.78
N GLN A 44 17.25 7.36 -10.98
CA GLN A 44 18.60 7.02 -11.43
C GLN A 44 18.80 5.53 -11.75
N GLY A 45 17.72 4.73 -11.73
CA GLY A 45 17.77 3.33 -12.16
C GLY A 45 18.00 2.32 -11.04
N ALA A 46 18.07 2.77 -9.78
CA ALA A 46 18.20 1.89 -8.63
C ALA A 46 16.88 1.20 -8.21
N GLU A 47 17.00 0.05 -7.59
CA GLU A 47 15.93 -0.68 -6.89
C GLU A 47 15.88 -0.20 -5.44
N VAL A 48 14.74 0.36 -5.02
CA VAL A 48 14.61 0.95 -3.69
C VAL A 48 13.65 0.15 -2.83
N ILE A 49 14.18 -0.48 -1.80
CA ILE A 49 13.45 -1.13 -0.72
C ILE A 49 13.10 -0.05 0.30
N HIS A 50 11.84 0.36 0.33
CA HIS A 50 11.41 1.44 1.22
C HIS A 50 10.72 0.89 2.46
N LEU A 51 11.25 1.21 3.64
CA LEU A 51 10.70 0.74 4.92
C LEU A 51 9.74 1.76 5.56
N GLY A 52 9.58 2.96 5.00
CA GLY A 52 8.77 4.02 5.60
C GLY A 52 9.47 4.72 6.74
N HIS A 53 8.73 4.99 7.82
CA HIS A 53 9.20 5.78 8.97
C HIS A 53 9.15 4.96 10.26
N ASN A 54 9.67 5.52 11.37
CA ASN A 54 9.73 4.87 12.68
C ASN A 54 10.40 3.48 12.64
N ARG A 55 11.63 3.41 12.13
CA ARG A 55 12.38 2.14 12.03
C ARG A 55 13.54 2.11 13.02
N SER A 56 13.71 0.97 13.70
CA SER A 56 14.88 0.73 14.53
C SER A 56 16.10 0.45 13.66
N VAL A 57 17.30 0.61 14.23
CA VAL A 57 18.55 0.22 13.57
C VAL A 57 18.50 -1.26 13.16
N GLU A 58 18.02 -2.12 14.04
CA GLU A 58 17.89 -3.56 13.76
C GLU A 58 16.97 -3.85 12.57
N ASP A 59 15.80 -3.19 12.49
CA ASP A 59 14.86 -3.36 11.37
C ASP A 59 15.53 -2.95 10.04
N VAL A 60 16.27 -1.83 10.03
CA VAL A 60 16.93 -1.31 8.82
C VAL A 60 18.12 -2.19 8.40
N VAL A 61 19.00 -2.53 9.34
CA VAL A 61 20.19 -3.35 9.08
C VAL A 61 19.75 -4.74 8.62
N ARG A 62 18.83 -5.38 9.32
CA ARG A 62 18.35 -6.71 8.93
C ARG A 62 17.73 -6.71 7.53
N ALA A 63 16.94 -5.69 7.19
CA ALA A 63 16.45 -5.53 5.83
C ALA A 63 17.59 -5.37 4.82
N ALA A 64 18.59 -4.54 5.09
CA ALA A 64 19.74 -4.36 4.19
C ALA A 64 20.53 -5.67 3.96
N LEU A 65 20.66 -6.49 5.00
CA LEU A 65 21.33 -7.79 4.93
C LEU A 65 20.55 -8.81 4.10
N GLN A 66 19.25 -8.98 4.39
CA GLN A 66 18.40 -9.91 3.64
C GLN A 66 18.29 -9.49 2.16
N GLU A 67 18.20 -8.19 1.91
CA GLU A 67 18.06 -7.62 0.58
C GLU A 67 19.39 -7.49 -0.18
N ASP A 68 20.52 -7.86 0.44
CA ASP A 68 21.88 -7.69 -0.10
C ASP A 68 22.06 -6.30 -0.73
N ALA A 69 21.73 -5.27 0.07
CA ALA A 69 21.69 -3.89 -0.37
C ALA A 69 23.10 -3.29 -0.47
N ASP A 70 23.32 -2.43 -1.46
CA ASP A 70 24.59 -1.72 -1.62
C ASP A 70 24.69 -0.52 -0.67
N ALA A 71 23.53 0.03 -0.31
CA ALA A 71 23.45 1.24 0.47
C ALA A 71 22.17 1.33 1.32
N ILE A 72 22.31 2.06 2.42
CA ILE A 72 21.23 2.48 3.30
C ILE A 72 21.16 4.00 3.24
N ALA A 73 20.00 4.57 2.96
CA ALA A 73 19.77 6.02 3.02
C ALA A 73 18.69 6.35 4.06
N LEU A 74 19.04 7.22 5.00
CA LEU A 74 18.22 7.53 6.16
C LEU A 74 17.92 9.02 6.29
N SER A 75 16.71 9.31 6.77
CA SER A 75 16.40 10.63 7.33
C SER A 75 16.27 10.57 8.84
N SER A 76 16.84 11.56 9.55
CA SER A 76 16.69 11.70 11.00
C SER A 76 16.49 13.16 11.40
N TYR A 77 15.29 13.50 11.83
CA TYR A 77 14.88 14.87 12.21
C TYR A 77 14.57 15.05 13.70
N GLN A 78 14.58 13.99 14.50
CA GLN A 78 14.19 14.00 15.92
C GLN A 78 15.35 14.03 16.93
N GLY A 79 16.60 14.12 16.45
CA GLY A 79 17.80 13.98 17.31
C GLY A 79 18.16 12.52 17.57
N GLY A 80 19.17 12.28 18.43
CA GLY A 80 19.71 10.93 18.69
C GLY A 80 20.38 10.28 17.47
N HIS A 81 20.67 11.08 16.43
CA HIS A 81 21.24 10.60 15.17
C HIS A 81 22.66 10.11 15.35
N VAL A 82 23.46 10.69 16.25
CA VAL A 82 24.83 10.25 16.49
C VAL A 82 24.85 8.80 16.95
N GLU A 83 24.06 8.47 17.97
CA GLU A 83 23.93 7.12 18.51
C GLU A 83 23.31 6.18 17.49
N TYR A 84 22.25 6.62 16.80
CA TYR A 84 21.55 5.81 15.80
C TYR A 84 22.48 5.39 14.65
N PHE A 85 23.24 6.33 14.08
CA PHE A 85 24.15 6.04 12.98
C PHE A 85 25.38 5.23 13.43
N LYS A 86 25.95 5.53 14.59
CA LYS A 86 27.07 4.73 15.13
C LYS A 86 26.65 3.28 15.37
N TYR A 87 25.49 3.08 16.03
CA TYR A 87 24.97 1.75 16.29
C TYR A 87 24.69 0.97 14.99
N MET A 88 24.23 1.66 13.94
CA MET A 88 24.06 1.06 12.62
C MET A 88 25.38 0.61 12.00
N VAL A 89 26.40 1.47 12.03
CA VAL A 89 27.73 1.15 11.51
C VAL A 89 28.35 -0.01 12.26
N ASP A 90 28.23 -0.04 13.59
CA ASP A 90 28.72 -1.14 14.42
C ASP A 90 28.02 -2.45 14.09
N MET A 91 26.68 -2.45 14.03
CA MET A 91 25.89 -3.64 13.70
C MET A 91 26.22 -4.18 12.29
N LEU A 92 26.45 -3.31 11.31
CA LEU A 92 26.88 -3.71 9.98
C LEU A 92 28.27 -4.35 10.00
N ARG A 93 29.22 -3.79 10.77
CA ARG A 93 30.58 -4.35 10.93
C ARG A 93 30.56 -5.70 11.63
N GLU A 94 29.85 -5.80 12.76
CA GLU A 94 29.69 -7.03 13.55
C GLU A 94 29.09 -8.17 12.72
N ARG A 95 28.17 -7.84 11.81
CA ARG A 95 27.54 -8.82 10.92
C ARG A 95 28.31 -9.02 9.60
N GLY A 96 29.51 -8.47 9.45
CA GLY A 96 30.34 -8.69 8.26
C GLY A 96 29.81 -8.02 6.98
N ALA A 97 29.04 -6.95 7.13
CA ALA A 97 28.41 -6.16 6.07
C ALA A 97 28.90 -4.71 6.02
N GLY A 98 30.15 -4.46 6.41
CA GLY A 98 30.76 -3.12 6.37
C GLY A 98 30.91 -2.51 4.96
N HIS A 99 30.58 -3.26 3.90
CA HIS A 99 30.55 -2.77 2.52
C HIS A 99 29.29 -1.95 2.21
N VAL A 100 28.21 -2.13 2.98
CA VAL A 100 26.95 -1.40 2.80
C VAL A 100 27.16 0.06 3.17
N ARG A 101 27.00 0.96 2.20
CA ARG A 101 27.25 2.39 2.39
C ARG A 101 26.09 3.07 3.10
N VAL A 102 26.37 3.75 4.21
CA VAL A 102 25.35 4.45 5.00
C VAL A 102 25.34 5.93 4.64
N PHE A 103 24.19 6.43 4.19
CA PHE A 103 23.93 7.83 3.87
C PHE A 103 22.88 8.41 4.81
N GLY A 104 23.03 9.69 5.16
CA GLY A 104 22.13 10.37 6.09
C GLY A 104 21.74 11.78 5.66
N GLY A 105 20.61 12.25 6.18
CA GLY A 105 20.21 13.66 6.15
C GLY A 105 19.23 13.98 7.28
N GLY A 106 19.32 15.17 7.86
CA GLY A 106 18.45 15.59 8.96
C GLY A 106 18.10 17.08 8.94
N GLY A 107 18.26 17.72 7.79
CA GLY A 107 18.16 19.18 7.71
C GLY A 107 19.21 19.84 8.62
N GLY A 108 18.78 20.86 9.37
CA GLY A 108 19.64 21.53 10.36
C GLY A 108 19.78 20.80 11.69
N THR A 109 19.15 19.62 11.88
CA THR A 109 19.20 18.87 13.14
C THR A 109 20.58 18.23 13.38
N ILE A 110 21.31 17.90 12.31
CA ILE A 110 22.67 17.33 12.40
C ILE A 110 23.68 18.44 12.15
N SER A 111 24.45 18.79 13.18
CA SER A 111 25.43 19.86 13.12
C SER A 111 26.66 19.49 12.28
N PRO A 112 27.44 20.46 11.75
CA PRO A 112 28.66 20.17 11.00
C PRO A 112 29.70 19.34 11.77
N GLU A 113 29.79 19.52 13.09
CA GLU A 113 30.70 18.78 13.98
C GLU A 113 30.27 17.31 14.09
N GLU A 114 28.97 17.07 14.32
CA GLU A 114 28.39 15.72 14.34
C GLU A 114 28.48 15.03 12.97
N ILE A 115 28.35 15.78 11.87
CA ILE A 115 28.58 15.25 10.51
C ILE A 115 30.01 14.75 10.35
N ALA A 116 30.99 15.57 10.77
CA ALA A 116 32.40 15.19 10.69
C ALA A 116 32.70 13.96 11.56
N GLU A 117 32.14 13.92 12.77
CA GLU A 117 32.25 12.78 13.69
C GLU A 117 31.66 11.49 13.08
N LEU A 118 30.43 11.55 12.58
CA LEU A 118 29.74 10.38 12.01
C LEU A 118 30.44 9.86 10.75
N GLN A 119 30.94 10.75 9.90
CA GLN A 119 31.68 10.37 8.71
C GLN A 119 33.04 9.77 9.05
N ALA A 120 33.75 10.32 10.04
CA ALA A 120 34.99 9.73 10.55
C ALA A 120 34.74 8.35 11.20
N TYR A 121 33.57 8.16 11.81
CA TYR A 121 33.20 6.89 12.44
C TYR A 121 32.94 5.77 11.42
N GLY A 122 32.34 6.09 10.27
CA GLY A 122 32.08 5.13 9.20
C GLY A 122 30.82 5.38 8.37
N VAL A 123 30.08 6.45 8.61
CA VAL A 123 28.99 6.88 7.71
C VAL A 123 29.62 7.41 6.42
N GLU A 124 29.13 7.00 5.25
CA GLU A 124 29.72 7.39 3.96
C GLU A 124 29.55 8.89 3.71
N ARG A 125 28.33 9.40 3.90
CA ARG A 125 28.06 10.84 3.77
C ARG A 125 26.79 11.24 4.51
N ILE A 126 26.86 12.37 5.21
CA ILE A 126 25.66 13.07 5.71
C ILE A 126 25.54 14.39 4.97
N TYR A 127 24.39 14.59 4.32
CA TYR A 127 24.12 15.80 3.53
C TYR A 127 23.48 16.88 4.40
N HIS A 128 24.16 18.01 4.51
CA HIS A 128 23.66 19.21 5.20
C HIS A 128 22.82 20.07 4.23
N PRO A 129 21.87 20.91 4.70
CA PRO A 129 21.13 21.84 3.83
C PRO A 129 22.01 22.69 2.90
N ASN A 130 23.20 23.08 3.37
CA ASN A 130 24.18 23.82 2.57
C ASN A 130 24.70 23.00 1.38
N ASP A 131 24.81 21.68 1.50
CA ASP A 131 25.18 20.80 0.38
C ASP A 131 24.06 20.79 -0.65
N GLY A 132 22.80 20.66 -0.20
CA GLY A 132 21.62 20.74 -1.07
C GLY A 132 21.49 22.08 -1.80
N MET A 133 21.86 23.20 -1.17
CA MET A 133 21.87 24.52 -1.83
C MET A 133 23.00 24.67 -2.86
N LYS A 134 24.15 24.03 -2.63
CA LYS A 134 25.32 24.14 -3.52
C LYS A 134 25.24 23.20 -4.72
N MET A 135 24.86 21.94 -4.48
CA MET A 135 24.80 20.87 -5.48
C MET A 135 23.43 20.84 -6.18
N GLY A 136 22.37 21.24 -5.48
CA GLY A 136 21.01 20.88 -5.87
C GLY A 136 20.70 19.41 -5.57
N LEU A 137 19.41 19.09 -5.55
CA LEU A 137 18.93 17.75 -5.17
C LEU A 137 19.36 16.65 -6.16
N LEU A 138 19.49 16.96 -7.45
CA LEU A 138 19.85 15.96 -8.46
C LEU A 138 21.31 15.53 -8.33
N GLU A 139 22.24 16.49 -8.29
CA GLU A 139 23.67 16.18 -8.15
C GLU A 139 23.98 15.49 -6.81
N MET A 140 23.24 15.85 -5.76
CA MET A 140 23.34 15.15 -4.47
C MET A 140 22.99 13.66 -4.60
N ILE A 141 21.94 13.33 -5.35
CA ILE A 141 21.53 11.94 -5.55
C ILE A 141 22.47 11.21 -6.53
N GLU A 142 23.03 11.92 -7.52
CA GLU A 142 24.10 11.39 -8.37
C GLU A 142 25.33 11.01 -7.55
N ASP A 143 25.73 11.85 -6.59
CA ASP A 143 26.82 11.56 -5.65
C ASP A 143 26.50 10.34 -4.76
N VAL A 144 25.29 10.24 -4.20
CA VAL A 144 24.84 9.05 -3.45
C VAL A 144 24.97 7.78 -4.28
N VAL A 145 24.45 7.79 -5.50
CA VAL A 145 24.45 6.62 -6.41
C VAL A 145 25.87 6.26 -6.84
N ALA A 146 26.70 7.25 -7.16
CA ALA A 146 28.10 7.02 -7.53
C ALA A 146 28.92 6.41 -6.38
N ARG A 147 28.75 6.90 -5.14
CA ARG A 147 29.41 6.35 -3.96
C ARG A 147 28.96 4.93 -3.63
N ALA A 148 27.67 4.64 -3.79
CA ALA A 148 27.15 3.29 -3.63
C ALA A 148 27.74 2.33 -4.68
N ALA A 149 27.86 2.75 -5.93
CA ALA A 149 28.51 1.98 -7.00
C ALA A 149 29.98 1.69 -6.66
N LEU A 150 30.74 2.71 -6.26
CA LEU A 150 32.14 2.53 -5.82
C LEU A 150 32.26 1.59 -4.62
N GLY A 151 31.28 1.65 -3.71
CA GLY A 151 31.18 0.72 -2.58
C GLY A 151 31.05 -0.73 -3.02
N ARG A 152 30.14 -1.00 -3.97
CA ARG A 152 29.96 -2.33 -4.58
C ARG A 152 31.25 -2.81 -5.27
N ASP A 153 31.89 -1.94 -6.06
CA ASP A 153 33.06 -2.30 -6.88
C ASP A 153 34.37 -2.44 -6.07
N SER A 154 34.40 -1.96 -4.82
CA SER A 154 35.58 -2.00 -3.94
C SER A 154 36.03 -3.41 -3.52
N GLY A 155 35.30 -4.47 -3.92
CA GLY A 155 35.60 -5.87 -3.58
C GLY A 155 35.36 -6.25 -2.10
N LEU A 156 35.08 -5.26 -1.24
CA LEU A 156 34.58 -5.46 0.13
C LEU A 156 33.13 -5.99 0.12
N GLY A 157 32.39 -5.69 -0.96
CA GLY A 157 31.09 -6.27 -1.28
C GLY A 157 31.26 -7.57 -2.06
N THR A 158 30.85 -8.68 -1.45
CA THR A 158 31.15 -10.04 -1.91
C THR A 158 30.04 -10.58 -2.82
N ARG A 159 29.95 -10.05 -4.05
CA ARG A 159 29.31 -10.78 -5.16
C ARG A 159 30.34 -11.63 -5.93
N ASP A 160 31.38 -12.07 -5.24
CA ASP A 160 32.41 -12.93 -5.79
C ASP A 160 31.80 -14.32 -6.11
N PRO A 161 31.74 -14.72 -7.39
CA PRO A 161 31.17 -16.00 -7.82
C PRO A 161 31.81 -17.19 -7.11
N GLU A 162 33.09 -17.09 -6.74
CA GLU A 162 33.84 -18.15 -6.06
C GLU A 162 33.31 -18.44 -4.65
N ARG A 163 32.70 -17.45 -3.98
CA ARG A 163 31.98 -17.64 -2.70
C ARG A 163 30.53 -18.07 -2.90
N ALA A 164 29.94 -17.85 -4.07
CA ALA A 164 28.57 -18.28 -4.38
C ALA A 164 28.47 -19.78 -4.72
N GLY A 165 29.59 -20.42 -5.07
CA GLY A 165 29.75 -21.88 -5.17
C GLY A 165 30.12 -22.58 -3.85
N ALA A 166 30.14 -21.86 -2.72
CA ALA A 166 30.37 -22.40 -1.38
C ALA A 166 29.25 -23.36 -0.93
N PRO A 167 29.45 -24.19 0.11
CA PRO A 167 28.37 -25.00 0.69
C PRO A 167 27.14 -24.14 0.99
N LEU A 168 25.94 -24.74 0.82
CA LEU A 168 24.64 -24.14 1.12
C LEU A 168 24.71 -23.33 2.43
N PRO A 169 24.35 -22.03 2.43
CA PRO A 169 24.37 -21.24 3.65
C PRO A 169 23.42 -21.84 4.69
N HIS A 170 23.79 -21.72 5.96
CA HIS A 170 22.89 -22.11 7.04
C HIS A 170 21.63 -21.25 7.00
N ILE A 171 20.48 -21.80 7.42
CA ILE A 171 19.20 -21.07 7.43
C ILE A 171 19.20 -19.80 8.30
N ASP A 172 20.16 -19.68 9.22
CA ASP A 172 20.38 -18.49 10.06
C ASP A 172 21.35 -17.47 9.44
N ASP A 173 22.04 -17.83 8.35
CA ASP A 173 22.92 -16.93 7.61
C ASP A 173 22.12 -16.11 6.59
N GLU A 174 21.35 -15.14 7.09
CA GLU A 174 20.53 -14.25 6.26
C GLU A 174 21.34 -13.51 5.18
N ILE A 175 22.62 -13.28 5.43
CA ILE A 175 23.56 -12.60 4.53
C ILE A 175 23.96 -13.54 3.39
N GLY A 176 24.38 -14.76 3.72
CA GLY A 176 24.69 -15.77 2.72
C GLY A 176 23.50 -16.08 1.82
N ILE A 177 22.29 -16.16 2.39
CA ILE A 177 21.05 -16.35 1.63
C ILE A 177 20.81 -15.17 0.69
N GLY A 178 20.91 -13.92 1.18
CA GLY A 178 20.75 -12.72 0.36
C GLY A 178 21.73 -12.65 -0.81
N ARG A 179 22.99 -13.05 -0.59
CA ARG A 179 24.03 -13.09 -1.63
C ARG A 179 23.78 -14.11 -2.72
N VAL A 180 23.35 -15.33 -2.35
CA VAL A 180 23.01 -16.35 -3.35
C VAL A 180 21.82 -15.89 -4.18
N LEU A 181 20.79 -15.29 -3.56
CA LEU A 181 19.66 -14.72 -4.28
C LEU A 181 20.10 -13.60 -5.24
N SER A 182 21.00 -12.71 -4.83
CA SER A 182 21.60 -11.72 -5.74
C SER A 182 22.36 -12.35 -6.91
N ALA A 183 23.16 -13.40 -6.66
CA ALA A 183 23.91 -14.09 -7.71
C ALA A 183 22.98 -14.78 -8.73
N LEU A 184 21.85 -15.32 -8.27
CA LEU A 184 20.80 -15.87 -9.15
C LEU A 184 20.12 -14.76 -9.96
N GLU A 185 19.77 -13.64 -9.33
CA GLU A 185 19.16 -12.47 -10.00
C GLU A 185 20.07 -11.84 -11.06
N ASP A 186 21.38 -11.87 -10.81
CA ASP A 186 22.40 -11.26 -11.67
C ASP A 186 22.89 -12.22 -12.76
N GLY A 187 22.42 -13.47 -12.77
CA GLY A 187 22.78 -14.46 -13.79
C GLY A 187 24.25 -14.84 -13.74
N VAL A 188 24.85 -14.82 -12.55
CA VAL A 188 26.29 -15.09 -12.35
C VAL A 188 26.65 -16.53 -12.72
N PHE A 189 25.74 -17.46 -12.47
CA PHE A 189 25.96 -18.88 -12.73
C PHE A 189 25.64 -19.24 -14.18
N SER A 190 26.50 -20.03 -14.80
CA SER A 190 26.19 -20.70 -16.06
C SER A 190 25.09 -21.75 -15.87
N GLU A 191 24.39 -22.13 -16.94
CA GLU A 191 23.36 -23.18 -16.86
C GLU A 191 23.92 -24.53 -16.39
N ALA A 192 25.18 -24.83 -16.67
CA ALA A 192 25.84 -26.05 -16.18
C ALA A 192 26.01 -26.02 -14.65
N GLU A 193 26.43 -24.88 -14.11
CA GLU A 193 26.56 -24.67 -12.65
C GLU A 193 25.18 -24.67 -11.98
N LEU A 194 24.19 -23.96 -12.54
CA LEU A 194 22.82 -23.98 -12.05
C LEU A 194 22.23 -25.39 -12.05
N ALA A 195 22.51 -26.22 -13.07
CA ALA A 195 22.06 -27.60 -13.09
C ALA A 195 22.67 -28.43 -11.94
N LEU A 196 23.92 -28.19 -11.57
CA LEU A 196 24.56 -28.83 -10.41
C LEU A 196 23.97 -28.32 -9.10
N LEU A 197 23.80 -27.00 -8.95
CA LEU A 197 23.20 -26.38 -7.78
C LEU A 197 21.76 -26.86 -7.56
N ARG A 198 20.94 -26.90 -8.61
CA ARG A 198 19.57 -27.45 -8.57
C ARG A 198 19.56 -28.90 -8.06
N LYS A 199 20.50 -29.74 -8.51
CA LYS A 199 20.66 -31.11 -8.00
C LYS A 199 21.09 -31.13 -6.53
N GLN A 200 21.99 -30.24 -6.12
CA GLN A 200 22.40 -30.14 -4.72
C GLN A 200 21.23 -29.72 -3.82
N TRP A 201 20.48 -28.68 -4.19
CA TRP A 201 19.30 -28.23 -3.45
C TRP A 201 18.25 -29.32 -3.36
N GLN A 202 18.03 -30.06 -4.47
CA GLN A 202 17.17 -31.23 -4.49
C GLN A 202 17.71 -32.36 -3.59
N SER A 203 19.01 -32.63 -3.58
CA SER A 203 19.63 -33.68 -2.75
C SER A 203 19.60 -33.36 -1.25
N GLY A 204 19.63 -32.08 -0.90
CA GLY A 204 19.37 -31.56 0.44
C GLY A 204 17.89 -31.56 0.80
N LEU A 205 17.00 -31.77 -0.18
CA LEU A 205 15.63 -32.10 0.14
C LEU A 205 15.60 -33.50 0.77
N PRO A 206 14.89 -33.64 1.88
CA PRO A 206 14.78 -34.92 2.53
C PRO A 206 13.94 -35.89 1.68
N GLY A 207 14.46 -37.12 1.52
CA GLY A 207 13.87 -38.17 0.68
C GLY A 207 14.56 -38.44 -0.67
N THR A 208 15.58 -37.67 -1.09
CA THR A 208 16.26 -37.84 -2.40
C THR A 208 17.64 -38.49 -2.32
N SER A 209 18.04 -39.00 -1.15
CA SER A 209 19.33 -39.68 -1.00
C SER A 209 19.31 -41.05 -1.68
N GLU A 210 20.09 -41.21 -2.76
CA GLU A 210 20.47 -42.51 -3.34
C GLU A 210 21.42 -43.33 -2.43
N SER A 211 21.57 -42.95 -1.15
CA SER A 211 22.37 -43.73 -0.20
C SER A 211 21.63 -44.99 0.23
N ARG A 212 22.18 -46.15 -0.17
CA ARG A 212 21.70 -47.51 0.12
C ARG A 212 21.70 -47.91 1.61
N VAL A 213 21.90 -46.98 2.54
CA VAL A 213 21.76 -47.23 3.98
C VAL A 213 20.97 -46.08 4.62
N PRO A 214 19.66 -46.26 4.88
CA PRO A 214 18.88 -45.31 5.64
C PRO A 214 19.24 -45.41 7.13
N GLY A 215 19.76 -44.32 7.71
CA GLY A 215 19.71 -44.13 9.15
C GLY A 215 18.28 -43.77 9.59
N PRO A 216 17.91 -43.97 10.87
CA PRO A 216 16.56 -43.68 11.37
C PRO A 216 16.14 -42.21 11.23
N GLU A 217 17.09 -41.27 11.12
CA GLU A 217 16.81 -39.83 11.03
C GLU A 217 16.65 -39.29 9.59
N SER A 218 17.03 -40.04 8.55
CA SER A 218 17.12 -39.52 7.18
C SER A 218 15.87 -39.74 6.32
N ARG A 219 14.75 -40.17 6.91
CA ARG A 219 13.62 -40.72 6.16
C ARG A 219 12.38 -39.84 5.92
N GLU A 220 12.20 -38.66 6.50
CA GLU A 220 10.82 -38.09 6.51
C GLU A 220 10.61 -36.58 6.37
N ARG A 221 11.62 -35.74 6.22
CA ARG A 221 11.29 -34.33 5.93
C ARG A 221 10.78 -34.25 4.46
N ARG A 222 9.68 -33.56 4.20
CA ARG A 222 9.16 -33.32 2.84
C ARG A 222 9.65 -31.96 2.33
N ALA A 223 9.72 -31.78 1.02
CA ALA A 223 10.06 -30.48 0.44
C ALA A 223 9.06 -29.41 0.89
N ALA A 224 9.56 -28.21 1.23
CA ALA A 224 8.71 -27.13 1.72
C ALA A 224 7.62 -26.77 0.70
N PRO A 225 6.34 -26.66 1.10
CA PRO A 225 5.29 -26.16 0.23
C PRO A 225 5.57 -24.71 -0.18
N VAL A 226 5.11 -24.35 -1.37
CA VAL A 226 5.19 -23.01 -1.93
C VAL A 226 3.79 -22.44 -2.12
N ILE A 227 3.46 -21.36 -1.43
CA ILE A 227 2.18 -20.64 -1.60
C ILE A 227 2.43 -19.43 -2.51
N GLY A 228 1.67 -19.32 -3.59
CA GLY A 228 1.77 -18.19 -4.52
C GLY A 228 0.61 -17.24 -4.33
N LEU A 229 0.85 -16.01 -3.90
CA LEU A 229 -0.16 -14.95 -3.85
C LEU A 229 -0.05 -14.07 -5.08
N THR A 230 -1.12 -14.04 -5.86
CA THR A 230 -1.27 -13.11 -6.98
C THR A 230 -2.62 -12.40 -6.91
N GLY A 231 -2.83 -11.37 -7.72
CA GLY A 231 -4.00 -10.51 -7.60
C GLY A 231 -3.83 -9.15 -8.26
N THR A 232 -4.94 -8.41 -8.35
CA THR A 232 -4.93 -7.08 -8.95
C THR A 232 -4.11 -6.07 -8.13
N GLY A 233 -3.54 -5.07 -8.81
CA GLY A 233 -2.78 -4.00 -8.18
C GLY A 233 -3.60 -3.29 -7.09
N GLY A 234 -3.06 -3.23 -5.87
CA GLY A 234 -3.74 -2.59 -4.74
C GLY A 234 -4.85 -3.42 -4.08
N ALA A 235 -5.04 -4.70 -4.44
CA ALA A 235 -5.99 -5.59 -3.75
C ALA A 235 -5.63 -5.86 -2.27
N GLY A 236 -4.39 -5.57 -1.87
CA GLY A 236 -3.89 -5.78 -0.51
C GLY A 236 -3.17 -7.11 -0.32
N LYS A 237 -2.54 -7.64 -1.37
CA LYS A 237 -1.74 -8.87 -1.37
C LYS A 237 -0.70 -8.88 -0.24
N SER A 238 0.21 -7.91 -0.19
CA SER A 238 1.22 -7.84 0.87
C SER A 238 0.66 -7.64 2.28
N SER A 239 -0.53 -7.08 2.44
CA SER A 239 -1.23 -7.08 3.74
C SER A 239 -1.82 -8.45 4.11
N VAL A 240 -2.38 -9.18 3.14
CA VAL A 240 -2.82 -10.57 3.33
C VAL A 240 -1.62 -11.46 3.63
N THR A 241 -0.50 -11.29 2.92
CA THR A 241 0.76 -11.98 3.18
C THR A 241 1.24 -11.75 4.61
N ASP A 242 1.24 -10.50 5.11
CA ASP A 242 1.63 -10.18 6.49
C ASP A 242 0.72 -10.84 7.53
N GLU A 243 -0.59 -10.80 7.33
CA GLU A 243 -1.57 -11.43 8.24
C GLU A 243 -1.48 -12.96 8.23
N LEU A 244 -1.12 -13.57 7.08
CA LEU A 244 -0.80 -14.99 6.97
C LEU A 244 0.49 -15.33 7.71
N LEU A 245 1.57 -14.55 7.51
CA LEU A 245 2.84 -14.72 8.22
C LEU A 245 2.61 -14.68 9.74
N ASN A 246 1.86 -13.69 10.21
CA ASN A 246 1.53 -13.55 11.63
C ASN A 246 0.82 -14.81 12.17
N ARG A 247 -0.18 -15.34 11.44
CA ARG A 247 -0.91 -16.56 11.83
C ARG A 247 -0.07 -17.83 11.77
N PHE A 248 0.79 -17.98 10.76
CA PHE A 248 1.74 -19.11 10.71
C PHE A 248 2.74 -19.05 11.86
N LEU A 249 3.33 -17.89 12.12
CA LEU A 249 4.30 -17.70 13.19
C LEU A 249 3.68 -17.93 14.58
N ALA A 250 2.42 -17.53 14.78
CA ALA A 250 1.68 -17.75 16.01
C ALA A 250 1.22 -19.21 16.17
N GLY A 251 0.71 -19.83 15.10
CA GLY A 251 0.18 -21.20 15.12
C GLY A 251 1.26 -22.28 15.17
N PHE A 252 2.46 -22.00 14.63
CA PHE A 252 3.55 -22.96 14.52
C PHE A 252 4.87 -22.36 15.03
N PRO A 253 5.17 -22.48 16.35
CA PRO A 253 6.30 -21.78 16.98
C PRO A 253 7.68 -22.14 16.46
N GLN A 254 7.86 -23.35 15.89
CA GLN A 254 9.14 -23.79 15.33
C GLN A 254 9.29 -23.50 13.83
N MET A 255 8.22 -23.08 13.17
CA MET A 255 8.18 -22.88 11.72
C MET A 255 9.06 -21.72 11.30
N ARG A 256 9.83 -21.92 10.22
CA ARG A 256 10.62 -20.91 9.53
C ARG A 256 10.04 -20.66 8.14
N ILE A 257 9.86 -19.39 7.79
CA ILE A 257 9.14 -18.98 6.57
C ILE A 257 10.05 -18.08 5.74
N ALA A 258 10.12 -18.33 4.44
CA ALA A 258 10.75 -17.43 3.48
C ALA A 258 9.70 -16.77 2.59
N VAL A 259 9.87 -15.49 2.30
CA VAL A 259 8.97 -14.70 1.46
C VAL A 259 9.77 -14.11 0.30
N VAL A 260 9.31 -14.34 -0.92
CA VAL A 260 9.83 -13.69 -2.12
C VAL A 260 8.72 -12.81 -2.68
N SER A 261 8.90 -11.50 -2.64
CA SER A 261 7.96 -10.54 -3.23
C SER A 261 8.51 -9.99 -4.54
N VAL A 262 7.64 -9.74 -5.51
CA VAL A 262 8.01 -9.24 -6.83
C VAL A 262 7.26 -7.96 -7.12
N ASP A 263 7.98 -6.87 -7.36
CA ASP A 263 7.42 -5.58 -7.70
C ASP A 263 7.77 -5.16 -9.15
N PRO A 264 6.92 -4.36 -9.82
CA PRO A 264 7.15 -3.96 -11.20
C PRO A 264 8.29 -2.94 -11.31
N SER A 265 9.18 -3.13 -12.29
CA SER A 265 10.24 -2.17 -12.61
C SER A 265 9.70 -1.04 -13.48
N ARG A 266 10.20 0.19 -13.30
CA ARG A 266 9.82 1.31 -14.17
C ARG A 266 10.46 1.15 -15.55
N ARG A 267 9.61 1.09 -16.58
CA ARG A 267 10.06 0.95 -17.99
C ARG A 267 11.04 2.04 -18.42
N ARG A 268 10.80 3.30 -18.01
CA ARG A 268 11.61 4.45 -18.45
C ARG A 268 12.99 4.51 -17.81
N THR A 269 13.08 4.29 -16.49
CA THR A 269 14.33 4.50 -15.73
C THR A 269 15.07 3.20 -15.44
N GLY A 270 14.42 2.04 -15.50
CA GLY A 270 15.00 0.75 -15.12
C GLY A 270 14.90 0.46 -13.61
N GLY A 271 14.84 1.49 -12.77
CA GLY A 271 14.70 1.34 -11.32
C GLY A 271 13.33 0.84 -10.87
N ALA A 272 13.25 0.36 -9.63
CA ALA A 272 12.04 -0.20 -9.03
C ALA A 272 11.78 0.40 -7.64
N LEU A 273 10.51 0.44 -7.24
CA LEU A 273 10.13 0.72 -5.86
C LEU A 273 9.62 -0.61 -5.33
N LEU A 274 10.43 -1.23 -4.48
CA LEU A 274 10.13 -2.50 -3.84
C LEU A 274 9.38 -2.17 -2.55
N GLY A 275 8.07 -2.08 -2.69
CA GLY A 275 7.15 -1.48 -1.74
C GLY A 275 6.41 -2.50 -0.87
N ASP A 276 6.52 -3.80 -1.14
CA ASP A 276 5.79 -4.81 -0.36
C ASP A 276 6.30 -4.91 1.08
N ARG A 277 7.61 -4.81 1.32
CA ARG A 277 8.22 -4.92 2.65
C ARG A 277 7.69 -3.86 3.65
N ILE A 278 7.28 -2.67 3.20
CA ILE A 278 6.72 -1.63 4.09
C ILE A 278 5.45 -2.08 4.80
N ARG A 279 4.72 -3.05 4.22
CA ARG A 279 3.45 -3.56 4.74
C ARG A 279 3.63 -4.72 5.72
N MET A 280 4.82 -5.30 5.81
CA MET A 280 5.05 -6.54 6.54
C MET A 280 5.58 -6.28 7.95
N ASN A 281 4.68 -6.26 8.94
CA ASN A 281 5.04 -6.08 10.35
C ASN A 281 5.57 -7.38 10.98
N ALA A 282 5.16 -8.54 10.49
CA ALA A 282 5.55 -9.85 11.02
C ALA A 282 7.05 -10.18 10.81
N LEU A 283 7.74 -9.46 9.91
CA LEU A 283 9.16 -9.67 9.60
C LEU A 283 10.11 -9.37 10.76
N ARG A 284 9.63 -8.77 11.85
CA ARG A 284 10.41 -8.64 13.10
C ARG A 284 10.83 -9.99 13.67
N SER A 285 10.12 -11.07 13.34
CA SER A 285 10.49 -12.41 13.78
C SER A 285 11.78 -12.90 13.10
N PRO A 286 12.78 -13.44 13.84
CA PRO A 286 13.97 -14.07 13.25
C PRO A 286 13.64 -15.37 12.48
N ARG A 287 12.39 -15.85 12.59
CA ARG A 287 11.90 -17.03 11.87
C ARG A 287 11.37 -16.70 10.47
N ALA A 288 11.22 -15.43 10.13
CA ALA A 288 10.76 -14.97 8.83
C ALA A 288 11.90 -14.30 8.07
N TYR A 289 12.18 -14.79 6.87
CA TYR A 289 13.10 -14.17 5.90
C TYR A 289 12.29 -13.59 4.75
N MET A 290 12.69 -12.44 4.22
CA MET A 290 12.08 -11.86 3.04
C MET A 290 13.13 -11.39 2.05
N ARG A 291 12.85 -11.54 0.75
CA ARG A 291 13.56 -10.93 -0.37
C ARG A 291 12.57 -10.18 -1.25
N SER A 292 12.94 -8.97 -1.65
CA SER A 292 12.16 -8.16 -2.60
C SER A 292 12.87 -8.14 -3.95
N MET A 293 12.17 -8.56 -5.00
CA MET A 293 12.70 -8.71 -6.36
C MET A 293 11.98 -7.78 -7.33
N ALA A 294 12.64 -7.41 -8.42
CA ALA A 294 12.04 -6.61 -9.48
C ALA A 294 11.85 -7.44 -10.76
N THR A 295 10.82 -7.14 -11.54
CA THR A 295 10.57 -7.80 -12.85
C THR A 295 11.66 -7.57 -13.93
N ARG A 296 12.59 -6.61 -13.74
CA ARG A 296 13.78 -6.35 -14.59
C ARG A 296 13.57 -6.32 -16.13
N ARG A 297 12.41 -5.88 -16.65
CA ARG A 297 12.07 -5.72 -18.08
C ARG A 297 11.94 -7.02 -18.92
N GLN A 298 12.23 -8.21 -18.39
CA GLN A 298 12.13 -9.49 -19.11
C GLN A 298 11.32 -10.52 -18.30
N HIS A 299 9.99 -10.51 -18.45
CA HIS A 299 9.06 -11.39 -17.73
C HIS A 299 9.47 -12.88 -17.75
N ALA A 300 9.84 -13.40 -18.92
CA ALA A 300 10.28 -14.80 -19.07
C ALA A 300 11.58 -15.12 -18.30
N ALA A 301 12.49 -14.15 -18.14
CA ALA A 301 13.71 -14.32 -17.35
C ALA A 301 13.40 -14.28 -15.85
N THR A 302 12.45 -13.44 -15.42
CA THR A 302 12.02 -13.36 -14.00
C THR A 302 11.45 -14.69 -13.51
N ASN A 303 10.61 -15.35 -14.30
CA ASN A 303 10.02 -16.64 -13.91
C ASN A 303 11.10 -17.72 -13.69
N ARG A 304 12.10 -17.81 -14.58
CA ARG A 304 13.24 -18.74 -14.42
C ARG A 304 14.04 -18.47 -13.15
N VAL A 305 14.38 -17.20 -12.90
CA VAL A 305 15.11 -16.80 -11.69
C VAL A 305 14.29 -17.11 -10.43
N LEU A 306 12.98 -16.80 -10.43
CA LEU A 306 12.10 -17.12 -9.30
C LEU A 306 12.07 -18.61 -9.01
N LYS A 307 12.00 -19.46 -10.04
CA LYS A 307 12.05 -20.92 -9.88
C LYS A 307 13.32 -21.37 -9.17
N ASP A 308 14.47 -20.80 -9.54
CA ASP A 308 15.75 -21.10 -8.91
C ASP A 308 15.83 -20.57 -7.47
N CYS A 309 15.35 -19.34 -7.23
CA CYS A 309 15.25 -18.77 -5.87
C CYS A 309 14.36 -19.62 -4.96
N ILE A 310 13.20 -20.07 -5.43
CA ILE A 310 12.29 -20.96 -4.69
C ILE A 310 12.97 -22.29 -4.40
N ALA A 311 13.62 -22.90 -5.40
CA ALA A 311 14.33 -24.17 -5.23
C ALA A 311 15.47 -24.05 -4.20
N PHE A 312 16.23 -22.96 -4.24
CA PHE A 312 17.27 -22.65 -3.28
C PHE A 312 16.71 -22.51 -1.85
N LEU A 313 15.67 -21.69 -1.65
CA LEU A 313 15.05 -21.51 -0.33
C LEU A 313 14.47 -22.82 0.22
N LYS A 314 13.89 -23.67 -0.63
CA LYS A 314 13.45 -25.03 -0.23
C LYS A 314 14.64 -25.89 0.20
N GLY A 315 15.75 -25.83 -0.53
CA GLY A 315 16.97 -26.61 -0.25
C GLY A 315 17.69 -26.23 1.05
N ILE A 316 17.54 -24.99 1.53
CA ILE A 316 18.12 -24.52 2.81
C ILE A 316 17.32 -25.01 4.03
N GLY A 317 16.07 -25.46 3.82
CA GLY A 317 15.23 -26.04 4.88
C GLY A 317 14.28 -25.06 5.56
N TYR A 318 13.78 -24.05 4.84
CA TYR A 318 12.56 -23.34 5.26
C TYR A 318 11.37 -24.30 5.26
N ASP A 319 10.41 -24.10 6.15
CA ASP A 319 9.23 -24.96 6.28
C ASP A 319 8.09 -24.53 5.35
N LEU A 320 8.14 -23.28 4.86
CA LEU A 320 7.20 -22.70 3.91
C LEU A 320 7.89 -21.60 3.10
N VAL A 321 7.64 -21.58 1.80
CA VAL A 321 8.00 -20.47 0.92
C VAL A 321 6.73 -19.78 0.47
N ILE A 322 6.66 -18.47 0.61
CA ILE A 322 5.57 -17.63 0.10
C ILE A 322 6.11 -16.79 -1.04
N VAL A 323 5.44 -16.79 -2.18
CA VAL A 323 5.79 -16.00 -3.35
C VAL A 323 4.66 -15.02 -3.62
N GLU A 324 4.94 -13.72 -3.55
CA GLU A 324 3.99 -12.67 -3.93
C GLU A 324 4.39 -12.08 -5.27
N THR A 325 3.48 -12.06 -6.23
CA THR A 325 3.74 -11.44 -7.54
C THR A 325 3.43 -9.94 -7.55
N ALA A 326 3.92 -9.25 -8.58
CA ALA A 326 3.46 -7.92 -8.89
C ALA A 326 1.94 -7.92 -9.14
N GLY A 327 1.30 -6.76 -9.03
CA GLY A 327 -0.11 -6.63 -9.41
C GLY A 327 -0.31 -7.08 -10.85
N ILE A 328 -1.13 -8.11 -11.05
CA ILE A 328 -1.36 -8.72 -12.35
C ILE A 328 -2.58 -8.15 -13.07
N GLY A 329 -2.58 -8.29 -14.40
CA GLY A 329 -3.76 -8.10 -15.24
C GLY A 329 -4.75 -9.27 -15.12
N GLN A 330 -5.80 -9.26 -15.93
CA GLN A 330 -6.82 -10.31 -15.93
C GLN A 330 -6.33 -11.65 -16.52
N SER A 331 -5.31 -11.63 -17.40
CA SER A 331 -4.81 -12.81 -18.14
C SER A 331 -3.45 -13.32 -17.70
N ASP A 332 -2.99 -12.93 -16.51
CA ASP A 332 -1.68 -13.31 -15.98
C ASP A 332 -1.84 -14.51 -15.05
N SER A 333 -1.23 -15.65 -15.39
CA SER A 333 -1.31 -16.91 -14.63
C SER A 333 0.08 -17.54 -14.37
N GLU A 334 1.17 -16.81 -14.65
CA GLU A 334 2.54 -17.33 -14.59
C GLU A 334 2.95 -17.89 -13.21
N ILE A 335 2.30 -17.44 -12.13
CA ILE A 335 2.59 -17.94 -10.77
C ILE A 335 2.19 -19.40 -10.60
N VAL A 336 1.21 -19.90 -11.35
CA VAL A 336 0.64 -21.24 -11.17
C VAL A 336 1.68 -22.33 -11.40
N ASP A 337 2.61 -22.12 -12.34
CA ASP A 337 3.66 -23.08 -12.68
C ASP A 337 4.84 -23.10 -11.69
N LEU A 338 4.88 -22.14 -10.74
CA LEU A 338 5.98 -21.94 -9.79
C LEU A 338 5.70 -22.47 -8.38
N VAL A 339 4.45 -22.85 -8.12
CA VAL A 339 3.85 -22.80 -6.79
C VAL A 339 3.02 -24.05 -6.52
N ASP A 340 3.06 -24.53 -5.28
CA ASP A 340 2.22 -25.64 -4.87
C ASP A 340 0.80 -25.16 -4.65
N LEU A 341 0.52 -24.02 -4.03
CA LEU A 341 -0.86 -23.56 -3.81
C LEU A 341 -1.06 -22.12 -4.33
N PRO A 342 -1.72 -21.93 -5.49
CA PRO A 342 -2.00 -20.59 -6.02
C PRO A 342 -3.22 -19.96 -5.32
N VAL A 343 -3.00 -18.75 -4.79
CA VAL A 343 -3.98 -17.91 -4.10
C VAL A 343 -4.23 -16.64 -4.90
N TYR A 344 -5.49 -16.37 -5.23
CA TYR A 344 -5.89 -15.14 -5.93
C TYR A 344 -6.54 -14.13 -4.98
N VAL A 345 -5.95 -12.94 -4.86
CA VAL A 345 -6.45 -11.84 -4.03
C VAL A 345 -7.10 -10.78 -4.91
N MET A 346 -8.36 -10.45 -4.64
CA MET A 346 -9.12 -9.45 -5.36
C MET A 346 -9.94 -8.57 -4.42
N THR A 347 -10.58 -7.53 -4.97
CA THR A 347 -11.55 -6.68 -4.25
C THR A 347 -12.91 -6.76 -4.94
N SER A 348 -13.93 -6.13 -4.36
CA SER A 348 -15.25 -5.98 -4.98
C SER A 348 -15.26 -5.11 -6.24
N ASP A 349 -14.14 -4.47 -6.60
CA ASP A 349 -14.04 -3.49 -7.69
C ASP A 349 -13.61 -4.15 -9.02
N TYR A 350 -14.34 -5.18 -9.47
CA TYR A 350 -14.08 -5.85 -10.76
C TYR A 350 -15.02 -5.38 -11.90
N GLY A 351 -15.93 -4.45 -11.62
CA GLY A 351 -16.92 -3.96 -12.59
C GLY A 351 -18.13 -4.89 -12.70
N ALA A 352 -18.53 -5.22 -13.93
CA ALA A 352 -19.68 -6.10 -14.15
C ALA A 352 -19.33 -7.57 -13.84
N PRO A 353 -20.29 -8.42 -13.41
CA PRO A 353 -20.05 -9.84 -13.14
C PRO A 353 -19.46 -10.62 -14.33
N SER A 354 -19.75 -10.20 -15.57
CA SER A 354 -19.16 -10.79 -16.79
C SER A 354 -17.65 -10.56 -16.93
N GLN A 355 -17.06 -9.66 -16.14
CA GLN A 355 -15.60 -9.51 -16.09
C GLN A 355 -14.93 -10.68 -15.35
N LEU A 356 -15.65 -11.36 -14.45
CA LEU A 356 -15.12 -12.54 -13.74
C LEU A 356 -14.82 -13.70 -14.71
N GLU A 357 -15.55 -13.79 -15.82
CA GLU A 357 -15.32 -14.78 -16.88
C GLU A 357 -14.01 -14.56 -17.64
N LYS A 358 -13.35 -13.40 -17.48
CA LYS A 358 -12.09 -13.04 -18.15
C LYS A 358 -10.88 -13.15 -17.24
N ILE A 359 -11.07 -13.48 -15.97
CA ILE A 359 -9.98 -13.58 -15.00
C ILE A 359 -9.48 -15.01 -14.98
N ASP A 360 -8.37 -15.26 -15.68
CA ASP A 360 -7.78 -16.59 -15.81
C ASP A 360 -7.45 -17.19 -14.44
N MET A 361 -7.01 -16.37 -13.49
CA MET A 361 -6.71 -16.83 -12.13
C MET A 361 -7.92 -17.43 -11.39
N LEU A 362 -9.17 -17.15 -11.76
CA LEU A 362 -10.32 -17.84 -11.17
C LEU A 362 -10.43 -19.31 -11.61
N ASP A 363 -9.85 -19.66 -12.76
CA ASP A 363 -9.72 -21.06 -13.21
C ASP A 363 -8.65 -21.78 -12.41
N PHE A 364 -7.50 -21.16 -12.19
CA PHE A 364 -6.33 -21.84 -11.60
C PHE A 364 -6.21 -21.73 -10.08
N ALA A 365 -6.75 -20.69 -9.44
CA ALA A 365 -6.60 -20.48 -8.01
C ALA A 365 -7.31 -21.56 -7.18
N GLU A 366 -6.56 -22.18 -6.26
CA GLU A 366 -7.10 -23.13 -5.30
C GLU A 366 -7.82 -22.42 -4.15
N LEU A 367 -7.46 -21.16 -3.89
CA LEU A 367 -8.08 -20.31 -2.90
C LEU A 367 -8.20 -18.88 -3.44
N VAL A 368 -9.37 -18.27 -3.26
CA VAL A 368 -9.63 -16.88 -3.61
C VAL A 368 -9.90 -16.07 -2.34
N VAL A 369 -9.25 -14.91 -2.24
CA VAL A 369 -9.43 -13.95 -1.15
C VAL A 369 -10.11 -12.71 -1.70
N LEU A 370 -11.36 -12.49 -1.29
CA LEU A 370 -12.05 -11.23 -1.54
C LEU A 370 -11.72 -10.28 -0.39
N ASN A 371 -10.60 -9.57 -0.56
CA ASN A 371 -10.07 -8.63 0.43
C ASN A 371 -10.76 -7.27 0.34
N LYS A 372 -10.58 -6.44 1.38
CA LYS A 372 -11.29 -5.17 1.58
C LYS A 372 -12.80 -5.36 1.62
N TYR A 373 -13.21 -6.39 2.35
CA TYR A 373 -14.62 -6.76 2.51
C TYR A 373 -15.45 -5.70 3.25
N ASP A 374 -14.81 -4.66 3.79
CA ASP A 374 -15.44 -3.43 4.30
C ASP A 374 -16.03 -2.53 3.20
N ARG A 375 -15.72 -2.80 1.92
CA ARG A 375 -16.24 -2.01 0.79
C ARG A 375 -17.68 -2.34 0.45
N ARG A 376 -18.38 -1.34 -0.10
CA ARG A 376 -19.76 -1.50 -0.58
C ARG A 376 -19.82 -2.54 -1.70
N GLY A 377 -20.81 -3.42 -1.65
CA GLY A 377 -21.02 -4.47 -2.65
C GLY A 377 -20.15 -5.71 -2.44
N ALA A 378 -19.42 -5.82 -1.33
CA ALA A 378 -18.59 -6.98 -1.03
C ALA A 378 -19.41 -8.28 -0.88
N GLU A 379 -20.63 -8.22 -0.34
CA GLU A 379 -21.55 -9.37 -0.25
C GLU A 379 -21.98 -9.89 -1.62
N ASP A 380 -22.42 -8.99 -2.51
CA ASP A 380 -22.75 -9.33 -3.90
C ASP A 380 -21.53 -9.87 -4.65
N ALA A 381 -20.37 -9.25 -4.43
CA ALA A 381 -19.11 -9.69 -5.00
C ALA A 381 -18.73 -11.11 -4.56
N LEU A 382 -18.91 -11.45 -3.28
CA LEU A 382 -18.64 -12.79 -2.77
C LEU A 382 -19.51 -13.83 -3.46
N ARG A 383 -20.81 -13.54 -3.60
CA ARG A 383 -21.77 -14.41 -4.29
C ARG A 383 -21.38 -14.62 -5.76
N ASP A 384 -21.04 -13.54 -6.45
CA ASP A 384 -20.70 -13.59 -7.88
C ASP A 384 -19.39 -14.36 -8.11
N VAL A 385 -18.36 -14.13 -7.29
CA VAL A 385 -17.08 -14.84 -7.36
C VAL A 385 -17.25 -16.33 -7.04
N ARG A 386 -18.03 -16.69 -6.00
CA ARG A 386 -18.35 -18.10 -5.70
C ARG A 386 -19.07 -18.77 -6.86
N LYS A 387 -20.05 -18.09 -7.45
CA LYS A 387 -20.80 -18.60 -8.61
C LYS A 387 -19.88 -18.81 -9.81
N GLN A 388 -18.97 -17.88 -10.08
CA GLN A 388 -17.99 -18.04 -11.16
C GLN A 388 -17.02 -19.18 -10.89
N TRP A 389 -16.47 -19.26 -9.68
CA TRP A 389 -15.55 -20.34 -9.29
C TRP A 389 -16.18 -21.74 -9.49
N ARG A 390 -17.46 -21.91 -9.11
CA ARG A 390 -18.22 -23.14 -9.34
C ARG A 390 -18.37 -23.46 -10.83
N ARG A 391 -18.69 -22.45 -11.64
CA ARG A 391 -18.87 -22.60 -13.10
C ARG A 391 -17.58 -23.10 -13.75
N ASN A 392 -16.45 -22.48 -13.40
CA ASN A 392 -15.13 -22.83 -13.92
C ASN A 392 -14.75 -24.29 -13.62
N ARG A 393 -15.27 -24.87 -12.54
CA ARG A 393 -15.02 -26.25 -12.11
C ARG A 393 -16.18 -27.23 -12.33
N ALA A 394 -17.26 -26.79 -12.99
CA ALA A 394 -18.52 -27.53 -13.10
C ALA A 394 -19.08 -28.07 -11.77
N ALA A 395 -18.74 -27.43 -10.64
CA ALA A 395 -19.07 -27.87 -9.28
C ALA A 395 -20.37 -27.21 -8.77
N PHE A 396 -21.46 -27.35 -9.53
CA PHE A 396 -22.71 -26.61 -9.27
C PHE A 396 -23.43 -26.99 -7.97
N GLN A 397 -23.19 -28.20 -7.46
CA GLN A 397 -23.81 -28.71 -6.23
C GLN A 397 -22.98 -28.41 -4.96
N LEU A 398 -21.82 -27.77 -5.10
CA LEU A 398 -20.96 -27.47 -3.95
C LEU A 398 -21.57 -26.34 -3.12
N GLU A 399 -21.77 -26.57 -1.82
CA GLU A 399 -22.28 -25.57 -0.89
C GLU A 399 -21.35 -24.36 -0.75
N ASP A 400 -21.92 -23.21 -0.38
CA ASP A 400 -21.22 -21.91 -0.33
C ASP A 400 -20.01 -21.95 0.61
N GLU A 401 -20.08 -22.65 1.75
CA GLU A 401 -18.95 -22.78 2.69
C GLU A 401 -17.82 -23.68 2.18
N ALA A 402 -18.10 -24.57 1.23
CA ALA A 402 -17.11 -25.48 0.66
C ALA A 402 -16.39 -24.88 -0.56
N VAL A 403 -16.94 -23.80 -1.15
CA VAL A 403 -16.26 -23.02 -2.19
C VAL A 403 -15.10 -22.23 -1.55
N PRO A 404 -13.85 -22.40 -2.00
CA PRO A 404 -12.68 -21.77 -1.38
C PRO A 404 -12.52 -20.29 -1.76
N VAL A 405 -13.59 -19.51 -1.54
CA VAL A 405 -13.64 -18.06 -1.75
C VAL A 405 -14.01 -17.41 -0.41
N TYR A 406 -13.05 -16.69 0.16
CA TYR A 406 -13.11 -16.18 1.53
C TYR A 406 -13.17 -14.65 1.57
N PRO A 407 -14.09 -14.05 2.35
CA PRO A 407 -14.09 -12.63 2.63
C PRO A 407 -12.99 -12.30 3.64
N ALA A 408 -12.27 -11.20 3.43
CA ALA A 408 -11.19 -10.78 4.33
C ALA A 408 -11.09 -9.26 4.44
N ILE A 409 -10.71 -8.78 5.62
CA ILE A 409 -10.28 -7.39 5.85
C ILE A 409 -8.87 -7.42 6.44
N ALA A 410 -7.84 -7.52 5.59
CA ALA A 410 -6.45 -7.61 6.05
C ALA A 410 -5.96 -6.36 6.82
N SER A 411 -6.65 -5.22 6.69
CA SER A 411 -6.36 -4.02 7.48
C SER A 411 -6.92 -4.07 8.91
N GLN A 412 -7.78 -5.03 9.22
CA GLN A 412 -8.37 -5.22 10.53
C GLN A 412 -7.55 -6.25 11.32
N PHE A 413 -7.01 -5.81 12.46
CA PHE A 413 -6.30 -6.71 13.36
C PHE A 413 -7.21 -7.86 13.81
N ASN A 414 -6.69 -9.08 13.73
CA ASN A 414 -7.40 -10.30 14.12
C ASN A 414 -8.76 -10.48 13.40
N ASP A 415 -8.81 -10.15 12.11
CA ASP A 415 -10.00 -10.33 11.28
C ASP A 415 -10.48 -11.81 11.29
N PRO A 416 -11.75 -12.09 11.63
CA PRO A 416 -12.31 -13.44 11.59
C PRO A 416 -12.28 -14.07 10.20
N GLY A 417 -12.47 -13.27 9.14
CA GLY A 417 -12.43 -13.74 7.75
C GLY A 417 -11.06 -14.26 7.35
N VAL A 418 -10.00 -13.51 7.66
CA VAL A 418 -8.61 -13.97 7.46
C VAL A 418 -8.30 -15.21 8.30
N SER A 419 -8.78 -15.32 9.53
CA SER A 419 -8.58 -16.51 10.37
C SER A 419 -9.30 -17.74 9.80
N TRP A 420 -10.55 -17.59 9.34
CA TRP A 420 -11.30 -18.66 8.68
C TRP A 420 -10.62 -19.10 7.38
N MET A 421 -10.18 -18.15 6.55
CA MET A 421 -9.39 -18.40 5.35
C MET A 421 -8.10 -19.17 5.68
N PHE A 422 -7.35 -18.75 6.71
CA PHE A 422 -6.09 -19.37 7.10
C PHE A 422 -6.23 -20.83 7.54
N VAL A 423 -7.27 -21.17 8.32
CA VAL A 423 -7.54 -22.56 8.71
C VAL A 423 -7.82 -23.43 7.49
N ASN A 424 -8.57 -22.90 6.51
CA ASN A 424 -8.85 -23.63 5.27
C ASN A 424 -7.65 -23.71 4.34
N LEU A 425 -6.80 -22.67 4.27
CA LEU A 425 -5.52 -22.72 3.57
C LEU A 425 -4.65 -23.85 4.13
N CYS A 426 -4.55 -23.95 5.46
CA CYS A 426 -3.83 -25.04 6.11
C CYS A 426 -4.44 -26.42 5.78
N ARG A 427 -5.77 -26.53 5.73
CA ARG A 427 -6.45 -27.76 5.27
C ARG A 427 -6.04 -28.12 3.83
N LEU A 428 -6.19 -27.19 2.89
CA LEU A 428 -5.83 -27.41 1.48
C LEU A 428 -4.36 -27.79 1.31
N LEU A 429 -3.44 -27.18 2.09
CA LEU A 429 -2.03 -27.57 2.11
C LEU A 429 -1.83 -29.00 2.59
N ARG A 430 -2.52 -29.44 3.64
CA ARG A 430 -2.43 -30.84 4.11
C ARG A 430 -2.92 -31.81 3.04
N ASP A 431 -4.04 -31.51 2.40
CA ASP A 431 -4.63 -32.35 1.35
C ASP A 431 -3.65 -32.47 0.19
N LYS A 432 -3.09 -31.34 -0.26
CA LYS A 432 -2.12 -31.27 -1.36
C LYS A 432 -0.80 -31.97 -1.05
N LEU A 433 -0.34 -31.86 0.20
CA LEU A 433 0.87 -32.52 0.67
C LEU A 433 0.65 -34.00 1.03
N GLY A 434 -0.58 -34.51 1.01
CA GLY A 434 -0.89 -35.88 1.43
C GLY A 434 -0.58 -36.13 2.92
N LEU A 435 -0.90 -35.16 3.78
CA LEU A 435 -0.69 -35.21 5.23
C LEU A 435 -1.92 -35.69 6.01
N GLU A 436 -2.99 -36.12 5.31
CA GLU A 436 -4.22 -36.62 5.96
C GLU A 436 -4.08 -38.03 6.56
N ALA A 437 -3.13 -38.84 6.07
CA ALA A 437 -3.03 -40.27 6.41
C ALA A 437 -2.24 -40.58 7.69
N THR A 438 -1.61 -39.60 8.35
CA THR A 438 -0.90 -39.85 9.61
C THR A 438 -1.87 -39.70 10.79
N HIS A 439 -2.07 -40.82 11.50
CA HIS A 439 -2.99 -41.02 12.62
C HIS A 439 -3.16 -39.79 13.54
N PRO A 440 -4.39 -39.48 14.01
CA PRO A 440 -4.56 -38.59 15.15
C PRO A 440 -3.97 -39.29 16.37
N ALA A 441 -2.96 -38.67 17.01
CA ALA A 441 -2.27 -39.18 18.20
C ALA A 441 -1.13 -40.20 18.02
N ALA A 442 -0.44 -40.24 16.88
CA ALA A 442 1.00 -40.50 16.98
C ALA A 442 1.61 -39.22 17.56
N ALA A 443 1.96 -39.25 18.84
CA ALA A 443 2.78 -38.22 19.47
C ALA A 443 3.88 -37.84 18.48
N ALA A 444 3.99 -36.53 18.18
CA ALA A 444 5.08 -36.01 17.40
C ALA A 444 6.36 -36.68 17.89
N ASP A 445 6.94 -37.56 17.07
CA ASP A 445 8.32 -37.92 17.25
C ASP A 445 9.05 -36.56 17.17
N PRO A 446 9.81 -36.13 18.19
CA PRO A 446 10.31 -34.76 18.30
C PRO A 446 11.23 -34.28 17.15
N GLY A 447 11.37 -35.03 16.06
CA GLY A 447 12.32 -34.82 14.98
C GLY A 447 11.80 -34.69 13.55
N THR A 448 10.53 -34.95 13.23
CA THR A 448 10.15 -35.19 11.80
C THR A 448 9.51 -34.01 11.04
N LEU A 449 8.69 -33.13 11.65
CA LEU A 449 8.16 -31.92 10.98
C LEU A 449 7.95 -30.76 11.99
N ARG A 450 8.43 -29.54 11.66
CA ARG A 450 8.24 -28.33 12.48
C ARG A 450 6.81 -27.74 12.41
N CYS A 451 6.00 -28.22 11.47
CA CYS A 451 4.64 -27.77 11.18
C CYS A 451 3.81 -28.94 10.62
N ASP A 452 2.62 -29.16 11.17
CA ASP A 452 1.64 -30.15 10.71
C ASP A 452 0.46 -29.51 9.94
N PHE A 453 0.49 -28.19 9.80
CA PHE A 453 -0.59 -27.37 9.23
C PHE A 453 -1.94 -27.63 9.91
N ARG A 454 -1.98 -27.90 11.23
CA ARG A 454 -3.23 -27.98 12.03
C ARG A 454 -3.28 -26.83 13.05
N PRO A 455 -3.70 -25.63 12.62
CA PRO A 455 -3.76 -24.48 13.53
C PRO A 455 -4.85 -24.66 14.59
N HIS A 456 -4.54 -24.29 15.82
CA HIS A 456 -5.50 -24.22 16.93
C HIS A 456 -6.13 -22.82 17.00
N LEU A 457 -7.05 -22.52 16.10
CA LEU A 457 -7.77 -21.25 16.03
C LEU A 457 -9.28 -21.45 16.11
N ASP A 458 -9.95 -20.61 16.89
CA ASP A 458 -11.41 -20.53 16.89
C ASP A 458 -11.89 -19.85 15.60
N THR A 459 -12.74 -20.55 14.84
CA THR A 459 -13.35 -20.09 13.59
C THR A 459 -14.87 -20.11 13.65
N VAL A 460 -15.45 -20.05 14.87
CA VAL A 460 -16.90 -19.88 15.07
C VAL A 460 -17.38 -18.58 14.40
N LEU A 461 -16.60 -17.51 14.50
CA LEU A 461 -16.82 -16.28 13.73
C LEU A 461 -16.05 -16.37 12.41
N LYS A 462 -16.78 -16.32 11.29
CA LYS A 462 -16.23 -16.39 9.93
C LYS A 462 -16.32 -15.08 9.16
N GLU A 463 -17.32 -14.26 9.47
CA GLU A 463 -17.60 -13.03 8.74
C GLU A 463 -16.79 -11.85 9.30
N PRO A 464 -16.07 -11.10 8.45
CA PRO A 464 -15.43 -9.85 8.84
C PRO A 464 -16.44 -8.87 9.42
N ARG A 465 -16.14 -8.29 10.58
CA ARG A 465 -16.95 -7.19 11.16
C ARG A 465 -16.27 -5.86 10.87
N ALA A 466 -16.64 -5.24 9.76
CA ALA A 466 -16.18 -3.89 9.44
C ALA A 466 -16.62 -2.93 10.56
N ALA A 467 -15.65 -2.38 11.30
CA ALA A 467 -15.91 -1.24 12.18
C ALA A 467 -16.12 0.00 11.30
N VAL A 468 -17.34 0.19 10.81
CA VAL A 468 -17.68 1.30 9.92
C VAL A 468 -17.65 2.61 10.72
N LEU A 469 -16.54 3.34 10.62
CA LEU A 469 -16.38 4.65 11.28
C LEU A 469 -17.35 5.69 10.70
N ILE A 470 -17.53 5.68 9.36
CA ILE A 470 -18.44 6.58 8.65
C ILE A 470 -19.46 5.71 7.90
N PRO A 471 -20.76 5.76 8.26
CA PRO A 471 -21.79 5.00 7.57
C PRO A 471 -21.82 5.32 6.07
N GLY A 472 -22.12 4.32 5.23
CA GLY A 472 -22.17 4.48 3.77
C GLY A 472 -23.08 5.64 3.30
N ALA A 473 -24.16 5.90 4.02
CA ALA A 473 -25.08 7.02 3.75
C ALA A 473 -24.45 8.41 3.97
N ARG A 474 -23.35 8.51 4.72
CA ARG A 474 -22.67 9.77 5.09
C ARG A 474 -21.32 9.96 4.42
N VAL A 475 -20.95 9.14 3.43
CA VAL A 475 -19.66 9.27 2.70
C VAL A 475 -19.48 10.67 2.08
N ARG A 476 -20.59 11.34 1.73
CA ARG A 476 -20.58 12.68 1.11
C ARG A 476 -20.70 13.84 2.10
N TYR A 477 -20.56 13.62 3.41
CA TYR A 477 -20.74 14.66 4.43
C TYR A 477 -19.91 15.95 4.20
N LEU A 478 -18.66 15.84 3.71
CA LEU A 478 -17.85 17.03 3.39
C LEU A 478 -18.38 17.79 2.17
N ALA A 479 -18.96 17.09 1.19
CA ALA A 479 -19.62 17.73 0.05
C ALA A 479 -20.89 18.45 0.50
N GLU A 480 -21.68 17.83 1.38
CA GLU A 480 -22.86 18.45 1.99
C GLU A 480 -22.48 19.73 2.76
N ILE A 481 -21.41 19.69 3.57
CA ILE A 481 -20.90 20.88 4.28
C ILE A 481 -20.48 21.98 3.30
N ALA A 482 -19.78 21.63 2.22
CA ALA A 482 -19.35 22.59 1.20
C ALA A 482 -20.54 23.20 0.43
N GLU A 483 -21.54 22.39 0.08
CA GLU A 483 -22.78 22.83 -0.58
C GLU A 483 -23.58 23.76 0.33
N GLN A 484 -23.70 23.45 1.62
CA GLN A 484 -24.33 24.33 2.61
C GLN A 484 -23.60 25.67 2.74
N GLY A 485 -22.26 25.66 2.78
CA GLY A 485 -21.46 26.90 2.81
C GLY A 485 -21.71 27.79 1.59
N ARG A 486 -21.76 27.20 0.39
CA ARG A 486 -22.10 27.94 -0.85
C ARG A 486 -23.54 28.47 -0.82
N ALA A 487 -24.49 27.67 -0.34
CA ALA A 487 -25.89 28.07 -0.25
C ALA A 487 -26.10 29.24 0.73
N LEU A 488 -25.37 29.25 1.86
CA LEU A 488 -25.37 30.36 2.81
C LEU A 488 -24.79 31.63 2.19
N ASN A 489 -23.64 31.56 1.51
CA ASN A 489 -23.06 32.73 0.83
C ASN A 489 -24.01 33.31 -0.23
N ALA A 490 -24.61 32.46 -1.06
CA ALA A 490 -25.63 32.89 -2.03
C ALA A 490 -26.87 33.49 -1.33
N GLY A 491 -27.21 32.99 -0.15
CA GLY A 491 -28.24 33.57 0.71
C GLY A 491 -27.89 34.98 1.18
N ILE A 492 -26.66 35.17 1.68
CA ILE A 492 -26.13 36.47 2.13
C ILE A 492 -26.11 37.48 0.98
N GLU A 493 -25.60 37.10 -0.19
CA GLU A 493 -25.57 37.96 -1.39
C GLU A 493 -26.98 38.42 -1.77
N ARG A 494 -27.96 37.51 -1.83
CA ARG A 494 -29.36 37.88 -2.11
C ARG A 494 -29.93 38.86 -1.09
N GLN A 495 -29.62 38.68 0.20
CA GLN A 495 -30.08 39.59 1.26
C GLN A 495 -29.37 40.95 1.18
N ALA A 496 -28.07 40.96 0.87
CA ALA A 496 -27.30 42.19 0.67
C ALA A 496 -27.83 42.99 -0.53
N GLU A 497 -28.10 42.35 -1.68
CA GLU A 497 -28.72 42.97 -2.85
C GLU A 497 -30.14 43.48 -2.57
N ALA A 498 -30.91 42.77 -1.74
CA ALA A 498 -32.23 43.24 -1.32
C ALA A 498 -32.13 44.49 -0.43
N ALA A 499 -31.19 44.50 0.52
CA ALA A 499 -30.93 45.63 1.40
C ALA A 499 -30.42 46.86 0.64
N ASP A 500 -29.50 46.68 -0.32
CA ASP A 500 -28.96 47.75 -1.16
C ASP A 500 -30.05 48.39 -2.06
N ARG A 501 -30.90 47.54 -2.67
CA ARG A 501 -32.08 48.02 -3.42
C ARG A 501 -33.05 48.79 -2.53
N ALA A 502 -33.38 48.26 -1.35
CA ALA A 502 -34.28 48.92 -0.41
C ALA A 502 -33.73 50.28 0.04
N GLN A 503 -32.43 50.37 0.31
CA GLN A 503 -31.76 51.62 0.67
C GLN A 503 -31.79 52.62 -0.50
N SER A 504 -31.52 52.17 -1.72
CA SER A 504 -31.55 53.00 -2.92
C SER A 504 -32.93 53.61 -3.15
N LEU A 505 -33.98 52.80 -3.02
CA LEU A 505 -35.37 53.25 -3.14
C LEU A 505 -35.76 54.25 -2.06
N TRP A 506 -35.40 53.99 -0.80
CA TRP A 506 -35.66 54.91 0.31
C TRP A 506 -34.98 56.27 0.09
N ARG A 507 -33.73 56.28 -0.42
CA ARG A 507 -33.03 57.53 -0.74
C ARG A 507 -33.74 58.31 -1.85
N SER A 508 -34.20 57.63 -2.90
CA SER A 508 -34.96 58.28 -3.97
C SER A 508 -36.26 58.90 -3.47
N LEU A 509 -37.04 58.18 -2.65
CA LEU A 509 -38.27 58.73 -2.06
C LEU A 509 -38.00 59.93 -1.15
N ARG A 510 -36.88 59.89 -0.40
CA ARG A 510 -36.45 61.02 0.42
C ARG A 510 -36.09 62.25 -0.42
N GLU A 511 -35.39 62.08 -1.54
CA GLU A 511 -35.01 63.19 -2.43
C GLU A 511 -36.22 63.78 -3.17
N LEU A 512 -37.30 63.00 -3.34
CA LEU A 512 -38.55 63.46 -3.94
C LEU A 512 -39.51 64.12 -2.93
N ASP A 513 -39.12 64.23 -1.65
CA ASP A 513 -39.97 64.71 -0.56
C ASP A 513 -41.36 64.03 -0.56
N ASP A 514 -41.40 62.69 -0.60
CA ASP A 514 -42.65 61.90 -0.60
C ASP A 514 -43.10 61.52 0.83
N PRO A 515 -44.05 62.25 1.46
CA PRO A 515 -44.59 61.87 2.77
C PRO A 515 -45.76 60.87 2.66
N PRO A 516 -45.84 59.88 3.57
CA PRO A 516 -45.02 59.70 4.77
C PRO A 516 -43.83 58.74 4.52
N LEU A 517 -42.59 59.22 4.66
CA LEU A 517 -41.39 58.38 4.57
C LEU A 517 -40.92 57.96 5.98
N PRO A 518 -40.90 56.66 6.32
CA PRO A 518 -40.37 56.17 7.60
C PRO A 518 -38.86 56.41 7.70
N ARG A 519 -38.29 56.30 8.92
CA ARG A 519 -36.85 56.45 9.09
C ARG A 519 -36.10 55.35 8.35
N GLN A 520 -34.81 55.59 8.10
CA GLN A 520 -33.96 54.63 7.42
C GLN A 520 -34.01 53.27 8.14
N LEU A 521 -34.33 52.20 7.40
CA LEU A 521 -34.49 50.82 7.88
C LEU A 521 -35.73 50.55 8.75
N GLU A 522 -36.62 51.54 8.95
CA GLU A 522 -37.93 51.30 9.57
C GLU A 522 -38.93 50.82 8.52
N LEU A 523 -39.82 49.93 8.96
CA LEU A 523 -40.94 49.48 8.14
C LEU A 523 -42.02 50.56 8.11
N TYR A 524 -42.73 50.66 6.99
CA TYR A 524 -43.97 51.43 6.93
C TYR A 524 -44.99 50.83 7.90
N ALA A 525 -45.84 51.69 8.47
CA ALA A 525 -46.96 51.22 9.26
C ALA A 525 -47.97 50.50 8.33
N ALA A 526 -48.63 49.46 8.84
CA ALA A 526 -49.50 48.61 8.02
C ALA A 526 -50.67 49.38 7.37
N ASP A 527 -51.17 50.40 8.06
CA ASP A 527 -52.19 51.35 7.61
C ASP A 527 -51.67 52.29 6.52
N GLU A 528 -50.37 52.59 6.52
CA GLU A 528 -49.74 53.43 5.50
C GLU A 528 -49.60 52.71 4.15
N LEU A 529 -49.46 51.38 4.17
CA LEU A 529 -49.36 50.53 2.99
C LEU A 529 -50.72 50.25 2.30
N LEU A 530 -51.84 50.61 2.94
CA LEU A 530 -53.18 50.46 2.36
C LEU A 530 -53.51 51.65 1.45
N GLN A 531 -54.12 51.37 0.28
CA GLN A 531 -54.56 52.40 -0.67
C GLN A 531 -55.47 53.45 -0.01
N PRO A 532 -55.48 54.71 -0.49
CA PRO A 532 -56.36 55.76 0.04
C PRO A 532 -57.85 55.35 0.07
N ALA A 533 -58.28 54.55 -0.92
CA ALA A 533 -59.66 54.05 -1.01
C ALA A 533 -60.00 52.95 0.03
N VAL A 534 -59.00 52.28 0.60
CA VAL A 534 -59.17 51.23 1.62
C VAL A 534 -59.04 51.80 3.05
N ARG A 535 -58.26 52.87 3.23
CA ARG A 535 -58.12 53.57 4.53
C ARG A 535 -59.45 54.11 5.08
N SER A 536 -60.43 54.41 4.24
CA SER A 536 -61.76 54.87 4.67
C SER A 536 -62.73 53.73 5.03
N ALA A 537 -62.38 52.46 4.77
CA ALA A 537 -63.26 51.31 4.95
C ALA A 537 -62.92 50.43 6.17
N VAL A 538 -61.76 50.62 6.79
CA VAL A 538 -61.32 49.82 7.95
C VAL A 538 -61.51 50.63 9.24
N ALA A 539 -62.54 50.29 10.01
CA ALA A 539 -62.75 50.82 11.36
C ALA A 539 -61.61 50.37 12.32
N PRO A 540 -61.25 51.18 13.34
CA PRO A 540 -60.14 50.85 14.23
C PRO A 540 -60.52 49.66 15.12
N GLY A 541 -60.00 48.46 14.80
CA GLY A 541 -60.19 47.29 15.65
C GLY A 541 -60.03 45.91 15.03
N ALA A 542 -59.82 45.75 13.71
CA ALA A 542 -59.76 44.41 13.12
C ALA A 542 -58.71 44.30 11.98
N ALA A 543 -57.47 43.94 12.33
CA ALA A 543 -56.55 43.19 11.47
C ALA A 543 -55.26 42.83 12.25
N ALA A 544 -55.39 41.96 13.27
CA ALA A 544 -54.28 41.19 13.78
C ALA A 544 -54.48 39.74 13.32
N ALA A 545 -54.10 39.43 12.08
CA ALA A 545 -54.01 38.06 11.60
C ALA A 545 -53.10 37.97 10.36
N ASP A 546 -52.05 37.17 10.50
CA ASP A 546 -51.18 36.59 9.47
C ASP A 546 -50.51 37.50 8.44
N ALA A 547 -49.28 37.92 8.78
CA ALA A 547 -48.25 38.29 7.83
C ALA A 547 -47.05 37.34 7.94
N THR A 548 -47.27 36.04 7.74
CA THR A 548 -46.19 35.07 7.45
C THR A 548 -45.97 34.99 5.93
N LEU A 549 -45.53 36.11 5.33
CA LEU A 549 -45.06 36.14 3.94
C LEU A 549 -43.58 36.53 3.96
N GLY A 550 -42.75 35.71 3.33
CA GLY A 550 -41.30 35.85 3.35
C GLY A 550 -40.83 37.16 2.70
N TRP A 551 -39.70 37.68 3.19
CA TRP A 551 -39.08 38.96 2.81
C TRP A 551 -38.95 39.20 1.29
N SER A 552 -38.93 38.14 0.46
CA SER A 552 -38.86 38.24 -1.00
C SER A 552 -40.19 38.61 -1.68
N GLU A 553 -41.33 38.37 -1.04
CA GLU A 553 -42.67 38.61 -1.62
C GLU A 553 -43.27 39.96 -1.22
N GLN A 554 -42.74 40.62 -0.20
CA GLN A 554 -43.23 41.93 0.27
C GLN A 554 -42.62 43.12 -0.48
N LEU A 555 -41.41 43.00 -1.02
CA LEU A 555 -40.76 44.08 -1.79
C LEU A 555 -41.50 44.48 -3.09
N PRO A 556 -42.10 43.57 -3.87
CA PRO A 556 -42.86 43.94 -5.07
C PRO A 556 -44.21 44.59 -4.77
N LEU A 557 -44.82 44.31 -3.60
CA LEU A 557 -46.11 44.86 -3.21
C LEU A 557 -46.03 46.34 -2.80
N ILE A 558 -44.85 46.80 -2.37
CA ILE A 558 -44.61 48.20 -1.97
C ILE A 558 -44.35 49.11 -3.21
N LEU A 559 -44.05 48.56 -4.39
CA LEU A 559 -43.64 49.36 -5.56
C LEU A 559 -44.51 49.23 -6.81
N ARG A 560 -45.62 48.49 -6.79
CA ARG A 560 -46.47 48.33 -7.99
C ARG A 560 -47.75 49.18 -8.01
N GLN A 561 -47.98 50.07 -7.05
CA GLN A 561 -49.23 50.85 -7.00
C GLN A 561 -49.09 52.37 -6.80
N SER A 562 -47.89 52.94 -6.79
CA SER A 562 -47.72 54.41 -6.83
C SER A 562 -47.39 54.97 -8.23
N TYR A 563 -47.08 54.11 -9.20
CA TYR A 563 -46.73 54.57 -10.57
C TYR A 563 -47.86 54.47 -11.60
N LYS A 564 -49.07 54.03 -11.21
CA LYS A 564 -50.18 53.79 -12.14
C LYS A 564 -51.26 54.88 -12.17
N ALA A 565 -51.05 56.02 -11.49
CA ALA A 565 -52.04 57.11 -11.43
C ALA A 565 -51.63 58.37 -12.21
N GLN A 566 -50.53 58.37 -12.96
CA GLN A 566 -50.05 59.61 -13.60
C GLN A 566 -49.68 59.54 -15.09
N GLN A 567 -50.01 58.45 -15.80
CA GLN A 567 -49.92 58.42 -17.26
C GLN A 567 -51.00 57.50 -17.86
N ASP A 568 -52.23 58.01 -17.92
CA ASP A 568 -53.11 57.75 -19.07
C ASP A 568 -52.80 58.86 -20.10
N ASN A 569 -51.82 58.62 -20.97
CA ASN A 569 -51.99 58.85 -22.41
C ASN A 569 -50.78 58.29 -23.18
N ASP A 570 -51.11 57.49 -24.20
CA ASP A 570 -50.33 57.09 -25.37
C ASP A 570 -49.30 55.92 -25.25
N ASP A 571 -49.71 54.87 -25.97
CA ASP A 571 -48.97 53.83 -26.70
C ASP A 571 -48.09 52.80 -25.97
N ALA A 572 -48.55 51.54 -26.12
CA ALA A 572 -47.83 50.27 -26.29
C ALA A 572 -46.52 50.05 -25.48
N ILE A 573 -46.37 48.94 -24.75
CA ILE A 573 -45.93 47.66 -25.32
C ILE A 573 -46.10 46.56 -24.26
N VAL A 574 -46.68 45.43 -24.69
CA VAL A 574 -46.67 44.14 -24.00
C VAL A 574 -45.27 43.52 -24.15
N PHE A 575 -44.67 42.97 -23.09
CA PHE A 575 -43.89 41.72 -23.20
C PHE A 575 -43.86 40.92 -21.88
N ARG A 576 -43.70 39.61 -22.09
CA ARG A 576 -43.80 38.45 -21.19
C ARG A 576 -42.87 38.45 -19.99
#